data_AF-A0A7V1FPK4-F1
#
_entry.id   AF-A0A7V1FPK4-F1
#
_cell.length_a   1.000
_cell.length_b   1.000
_cell.length_c   1.000
_cell.angle_alpha   90.00
_cell.angle_beta   90.00
_cell.angle_gamma   90.00
#
_symmetry.space_group_name_H-M   'P 1'
#
loop_
_entity.id
_entity.type
_entity.pdbx_description
1 polymer ?
#
loop_
_entity_poly.entity_id
_entity_poly.type
_entity_poly.pdbx_seq_one_letter_code
_entity_poly.pdbx_strand_id
1 'polypeptide(L)'
;MPASIPKFNCPTLYGTLHVRPVQARLSSGTRDSLRAYLTASEKPLHGWLFTGQGARWSQTHLSESQLWRLFRSWLEKARLDPSLYGLHSLRRTFPTHIYQQTGNLRAAQLLLGHASIESTKEYIGTEQAEALEIARNYHL
;
A
#
# COMPACT_ATOMS: atom_id res chain seq x y z
N MET A 1 -17.00 22.86 15.35
CA MET A 1 -17.26 22.81 13.89
C MET A 1 -16.39 21.72 13.28
N PRO A 2 -16.84 20.46 13.16
CA PRO A 2 -16.01 19.42 12.56
C PRO A 2 -16.02 19.54 11.03
N ALA A 3 -14.84 19.66 10.44
CA ALA A 3 -14.62 19.81 9.01
C ALA A 3 -14.97 18.52 8.25
N SER A 4 -15.86 18.63 7.27
CA SER A 4 -16.23 17.57 6.33
C SER A 4 -15.03 17.17 5.48
N ILE A 5 -14.63 15.90 5.56
CA ILE A 5 -13.60 15.28 4.73
C ILE A 5 -14.17 15.10 3.30
N PRO A 6 -13.50 15.57 2.24
CA PRO A 6 -14.01 15.41 0.88
C PRO A 6 -13.94 13.94 0.44
N LYS A 7 -15.06 13.44 -0.07
CA LYS A 7 -15.16 12.11 -0.69
C LYS A 7 -14.39 12.12 -2.01
N PHE A 8 -13.28 11.37 -2.07
CA PHE A 8 -12.57 11.11 -3.31
C PHE A 8 -13.39 10.15 -4.18
N ASN A 9 -14.04 10.68 -5.22
CA ASN A 9 -14.72 9.88 -6.23
C ASN A 9 -13.77 9.67 -7.41
N CYS A 10 -13.25 8.45 -7.58
CA CYS A 10 -12.48 8.07 -8.76
C CYS A 10 -13.42 7.31 -9.70
N PRO A 11 -13.62 7.74 -10.96
CA PRO A 11 -14.45 7.01 -11.91
C PRO A 11 -13.61 5.90 -12.54
N THR A 12 -13.84 4.64 -12.17
CA THR A 12 -13.33 3.48 -12.91
C THR A 12 -14.45 2.84 -13.71
N LEU A 13 -14.23 2.78 -15.02
CA LEU A 13 -14.90 1.88 -15.96
C LEU A 13 -14.61 0.43 -15.55
N TYR A 14 -15.56 -0.47 -15.85
CA TYR A 14 -15.64 -1.90 -15.51
C TYR A 14 -16.23 -2.26 -14.15
N GLY A 15 -17.46 -2.79 -14.19
CA GLY A 15 -17.95 -3.84 -13.28
C GLY A 15 -18.16 -3.44 -11.83
N THR A 16 -19.43 -3.33 -11.45
CA THR A 16 -19.92 -3.18 -10.06
C THR A 16 -19.34 -4.24 -9.11
N LEU A 17 -18.22 -3.91 -8.45
CA LEU A 17 -17.90 -4.39 -7.12
C LEU A 17 -18.05 -3.17 -6.21
N HIS A 18 -18.98 -3.21 -5.26
CA HIS A 18 -19.08 -2.20 -4.21
C HIS A 18 -17.84 -2.31 -3.30
N VAL A 19 -16.69 -1.84 -3.78
CA VAL A 19 -15.47 -1.73 -3.00
C VAL A 19 -15.71 -0.58 -2.03
N ARG A 20 -15.99 -0.93 -0.77
CA ARG A 20 -16.08 0.08 0.29
C ARG A 20 -14.74 0.82 0.33
N PRO A 21 -14.74 2.17 0.34
CA PRO A 21 -13.51 2.93 0.39
C PRO A 21 -12.77 2.58 1.68
N VAL A 22 -11.58 1.99 1.54
CA VAL A 22 -10.72 1.66 2.68
C VAL A 22 -10.02 2.94 3.11
N GLN A 23 -10.27 3.38 4.35
CA GLN A 23 -9.55 4.49 4.94
C GLN A 23 -8.20 3.97 5.47
N ALA A 24 -7.12 4.37 4.82
CA ALA A 24 -5.77 4.10 5.29
C ALA A 24 -5.24 5.30 6.08
N ARG A 25 -4.74 5.06 7.30
CA ARG A 25 -4.05 6.08 8.07
C ARG A 25 -2.59 6.16 7.63
N LEU A 26 -2.14 7.35 7.23
CA LEU A 26 -0.75 7.59 6.86
C LEU A 26 0.11 7.77 8.12
N SER A 27 1.33 7.22 8.09
CA SER A 27 2.37 7.49 9.09
C SER A 27 2.75 8.99 9.10
N SER A 28 3.37 9.47 10.17
CA SER A 28 3.88 10.85 10.24
C SER A 28 4.87 11.14 9.11
N GLY A 29 5.88 10.29 8.93
CA GLY A 29 6.87 10.45 7.86
C GLY A 29 6.30 10.41 6.44
N THR A 30 5.29 9.57 6.19
CA THR A 30 4.59 9.55 4.90
C THR A 30 3.78 10.83 4.69
N ARG A 31 3.13 11.34 5.73
CA ARG A 31 2.36 12.59 5.68
C ARG A 31 3.26 13.79 5.39
N ASP A 32 4.42 13.85 6.02
CA ASP A 32 5.37 14.95 5.84
C ASP A 32 5.98 14.93 4.44
N SER A 33 6.38 13.74 3.96
CA SER A 33 6.83 13.53 2.57
C SER A 33 5.76 13.93 1.55
N LEU A 34 4.50 13.53 1.78
CA LEU A 34 3.39 13.87 0.90
C LEU A 34 3.10 15.37 0.89
N ARG A 35 3.21 16.02 2.05
CA ARG A 35 3.06 17.48 2.15
C ARG A 35 4.14 18.20 1.36
N ALA A 36 5.41 17.82 1.53
CA ALA A 36 6.52 18.39 0.77
C ALA A 36 6.32 18.22 -0.75
N TYR A 37 5.88 17.03 -1.17
CA TYR A 37 5.56 16.75 -2.57
C TYR A 37 4.43 17.63 -3.11
N LEU A 38 3.33 17.79 -2.37
CA LEU A 38 2.20 18.61 -2.77
C LEU A 38 2.58 20.10 -2.88
N THR A 39 3.38 20.60 -1.95
CA THR A 39 3.89 21.98 -2.00
C THR A 39 4.79 22.22 -3.22
N ALA A 40 5.62 21.23 -3.59
CA ALA A 40 6.55 21.37 -4.71
C ALA A 40 5.92 21.13 -6.09
N SER A 41 4.78 20.42 -6.17
CA SER A 41 4.22 19.95 -7.44
C SER A 41 3.14 20.85 -8.05
N GLU A 42 2.70 21.89 -7.35
CA GLU A 42 1.70 22.88 -7.81
C GLU A 42 0.50 22.26 -8.55
N LYS A 43 0.04 21.09 -8.08
CA LYS A 43 -0.98 20.30 -8.79
C LYS A 43 -2.36 20.94 -8.65
N PRO A 44 -3.20 20.88 -9.71
CA PRO A 44 -4.57 21.34 -9.63
C PRO A 44 -5.36 20.51 -8.61
N LEU A 45 -6.23 21.19 -7.86
CA LEU A 45 -7.24 20.54 -7.04
C LEU A 45 -8.10 19.67 -7.97
N HIS A 46 -8.33 18.40 -7.61
CA HIS A 46 -9.00 17.37 -8.42
C HIS A 46 -8.15 16.69 -9.53
N GLY A 47 -6.86 16.99 -9.63
CA GLY A 47 -5.92 16.23 -10.46
C GLY A 47 -5.48 14.91 -9.83
N TRP A 48 -4.84 14.04 -10.62
CA TRP A 48 -4.18 12.85 -10.12
C TRP A 48 -3.05 13.20 -9.14
N LEU A 49 -3.06 12.56 -7.96
CA LEU A 49 -2.04 12.80 -6.93
C LEU A 49 -0.64 12.47 -7.46
N PHE A 50 -0.50 11.33 -8.13
CA PHE A 50 0.73 10.91 -8.81
C PHE A 50 0.49 10.86 -10.32
N THR A 51 1.23 11.68 -11.07
CA THR A 51 1.12 11.77 -12.52
C THR A 51 2.26 11.05 -13.21
N GLY A 52 2.03 10.65 -14.46
CA GLY A 52 3.08 10.08 -15.31
C GLY A 52 4.26 11.05 -15.52
N GLN A 53 5.43 10.49 -15.82
CA GLN A 53 6.67 11.26 -16.00
C GLN A 53 6.74 11.89 -17.41
N GLY A 54 6.98 13.20 -17.49
CA GLY A 54 7.14 13.95 -18.75
C GLY A 54 5.91 14.76 -19.15
N ALA A 55 6.12 15.83 -19.93
CA ALA A 55 5.08 16.81 -20.27
C ALA A 55 3.83 16.17 -20.88
N ARG A 56 4.02 15.13 -21.72
CA ARG A 56 2.96 14.37 -22.39
C ARG A 56 2.03 13.60 -21.43
N TRP A 57 2.52 13.23 -20.24
CA TRP A 57 1.83 12.35 -19.28
C TRP A 57 1.50 13.04 -17.95
N SER A 58 1.68 14.37 -17.92
CA SER A 58 1.44 15.23 -16.76
C SER A 58 -0.04 15.28 -16.33
N GLN A 59 -0.96 14.96 -17.24
CA GLN A 59 -2.41 14.94 -16.99
C GLN A 59 -2.96 13.51 -16.80
N THR A 60 -2.11 12.49 -16.93
CA THR A 60 -2.49 11.08 -16.77
C THR A 60 -1.98 10.53 -15.44
N HIS A 61 -2.70 9.55 -14.87
CA HIS A 61 -2.22 8.85 -13.70
C HIS A 61 -0.87 8.15 -13.97
N LEU A 62 -0.07 7.96 -12.92
CA LEU A 62 1.12 7.13 -12.99
C LEU A 62 0.73 5.72 -13.45
N SER A 63 1.36 5.22 -14.51
CA SER A 63 1.14 3.85 -14.97
C SER A 63 1.91 2.85 -14.13
N GLU A 64 1.44 1.60 -14.10
CA GLU A 64 2.13 0.53 -13.37
C GLU A 64 3.57 0.33 -13.86
N SER A 65 3.80 0.38 -15.18
CA SER A 65 5.16 0.27 -15.75
C SER A 65 6.06 1.44 -15.32
N GLN A 66 5.53 2.64 -15.18
CA GLN A 66 6.29 3.80 -14.66
C GLN A 66 6.61 3.63 -13.18
N LEU A 67 5.63 3.18 -12.39
CA LEU A 67 5.83 2.87 -10.98
C LEU A 67 6.90 1.78 -10.80
N TRP A 68 6.87 0.74 -11.64
CA TRP A 68 7.88 -0.32 -11.63
C TRP A 68 9.29 0.21 -11.94
N ARG A 69 9.42 1.08 -12.94
CA ARG A 69 10.70 1.72 -13.27
C ARG A 69 11.24 2.56 -12.11
N LEU A 70 10.38 3.33 -11.44
CA LEU A 70 10.76 4.09 -10.25
C LEU A 70 11.18 3.16 -9.11
N PHE A 71 10.40 2.12 -8.85
CA PHE A 71 10.70 1.15 -7.80
C PHE A 71 12.03 0.44 -8.04
N ARG A 72 12.30 -0.01 -9.27
CA ARG A 72 13.60 -0.59 -9.65
C ARG A 72 14.75 0.36 -9.38
N SER A 73 14.60 1.65 -9.71
CA SER A 73 15.64 2.65 -9.41
C SER A 73 15.89 2.82 -7.91
N TRP A 74 14.86 2.64 -7.07
CA TRP A 74 15.02 2.67 -5.61
C TRP A 74 15.70 1.41 -5.08
N LEU A 75 15.39 0.23 -5.64
CA LEU A 75 16.07 -1.02 -5.30
C LEU A 75 17.56 -0.94 -5.64
N GLU A 76 17.91 -0.44 -6.81
CA GLU A 76 19.30 -0.24 -7.23
C GLU A 76 20.05 0.71 -6.28
N LYS A 77 19.43 1.82 -5.89
CA LYS A 77 19.99 2.76 -4.89
C LYS A 77 20.14 2.13 -3.50
N ALA A 78 19.22 1.24 -3.13
CA ALA A 78 19.26 0.48 -1.88
C ALA A 78 20.21 -0.73 -1.94
N ARG A 79 20.84 -1.00 -3.10
CA ARG A 79 21.68 -2.19 -3.35
C ARG A 79 20.94 -3.51 -3.15
N LEU A 80 19.66 -3.55 -3.51
CA LEU A 80 18.80 -4.73 -3.50
C LEU A 80 18.66 -5.30 -4.91
N ASP A 81 18.57 -6.62 -5.02
CA ASP A 81 18.37 -7.32 -6.30
C ASP A 81 16.93 -7.12 -6.82
N PRO A 82 16.72 -6.44 -7.97
CA PRO A 82 15.39 -6.23 -8.53
C PRO A 82 14.65 -7.48 -8.96
N SER A 83 15.34 -8.62 -9.13
CA SER A 83 14.71 -9.90 -9.48
C SER A 83 13.93 -10.52 -8.31
N LEU A 84 14.29 -10.15 -7.07
CA LEU A 84 13.71 -10.70 -5.84
C LEU A 84 12.54 -9.87 -5.31
N TYR A 85 12.45 -8.59 -5.69
CA TYR A 85 11.48 -7.65 -5.11
C TYR A 85 10.56 -7.05 -6.17
N GLY A 86 9.28 -7.39 -6.09
CA GLY A 86 8.19 -6.83 -6.90
C GLY A 86 7.41 -5.71 -6.21
N LEU A 87 6.56 -4.98 -6.95
CA LEU A 87 5.53 -4.11 -6.34
C LEU A 87 4.59 -4.91 -5.42
N HIS A 88 4.34 -6.17 -5.78
CA HIS A 88 3.59 -7.08 -4.92
C HIS A 88 4.34 -7.36 -3.61
N SER A 89 5.66 -7.58 -3.65
CA SER A 89 6.49 -7.75 -2.46
C SER A 89 6.41 -6.51 -1.55
N LEU A 90 6.44 -5.31 -2.13
CA LEU A 90 6.28 -4.06 -1.39
C LEU A 90 4.91 -3.97 -0.71
N ARG A 91 3.84 -4.35 -1.43
CA ARG A 91 2.47 -4.37 -0.86
C ARG A 91 2.34 -5.37 0.29
N ARG A 92 3.05 -6.51 0.22
CA ARG A 92 3.07 -7.53 1.29
C ARG A 92 3.78 -7.06 2.55
N THR A 93 4.80 -6.21 2.45
CA THR A 93 5.57 -5.75 3.62
C THR A 93 4.71 -5.03 4.64
N PHE A 94 3.74 -4.21 4.22
CA PHE A 94 2.95 -3.40 5.14
C PHE A 94 2.03 -4.23 6.07
N PRO A 95 1.17 -5.13 5.56
CA PRO A 95 0.37 -6.02 6.41
C PRO A 95 1.21 -6.96 7.27
N THR A 96 2.29 -7.53 6.71
CA THR A 96 3.20 -8.39 7.47
C THR A 96 3.82 -7.64 8.64
N HIS A 97 4.26 -6.39 8.44
CA HIS A 97 4.81 -5.57 9.50
C HIS A 97 3.77 -5.26 10.61
N ILE A 98 2.53 -4.98 10.22
CA ILE A 98 1.44 -4.71 11.19
C ILE A 98 1.12 -5.97 12.00
N TYR A 99 1.05 -7.11 11.34
CA TYR A 99 0.83 -8.39 12.02
C TYR A 99 1.98 -8.71 12.98
N GLN A 100 3.24 -8.56 12.56
CA GLN A 100 4.41 -8.78 13.43
C GLN A 100 4.44 -7.86 14.66
N GLN A 101 3.97 -6.61 14.53
CA GLN A 101 3.96 -5.63 15.63
C GLN A 101 2.77 -5.80 16.59
N THR A 102 1.62 -6.26 16.09
CA THR A 102 0.35 -6.24 16.85
C THR A 102 -0.22 -7.61 17.16
N GLY A 103 0.23 -8.67 16.48
CA GLY A 103 -0.39 -10.00 16.51
C GLY A 103 -1.83 -10.03 15.97
N ASN A 104 -2.36 -8.92 15.44
CA ASN A 104 -3.78 -8.81 15.09
C ASN A 104 -4.00 -8.99 13.58
N LEU A 105 -4.27 -10.22 13.18
CA LEU A 105 -4.57 -10.58 11.79
C LEU A 105 -5.82 -9.87 11.23
N ARG A 106 -6.82 -9.60 12.09
CA ARG A 106 -8.05 -8.88 11.67
C ARG A 106 -7.75 -7.42 11.31
N ALA A 107 -6.83 -6.78 12.02
CA ALA A 107 -6.38 -5.44 11.68
C ALA A 107 -5.63 -5.41 10.34
N ALA A 108 -4.74 -6.38 10.09
CA ALA A 108 -4.04 -6.52 8.81
C ALA A 108 -5.03 -6.76 7.64
N GLN A 109 -6.05 -7.61 7.84
CA GLN A 109 -7.09 -7.86 6.83
C GLN A 109 -7.85 -6.58 6.46
N LEU A 110 -8.31 -5.81 7.45
CA LEU A 110 -9.09 -4.59 7.21
C LEU A 110 -8.28 -3.56 6.42
N LEU A 111 -6.98 -3.48 6.67
CA LEU A 111 -6.07 -2.58 5.96
C LEU A 111 -5.76 -3.06 4.53
N LEU A 112 -5.83 -4.36 4.28
CA LEU A 112 -5.71 -4.94 2.94
C LEU A 112 -7.00 -4.85 2.11
N GLY A 113 -8.15 -4.71 2.77
CA GLY A 113 -9.46 -4.75 2.13
C GLY A 113 -9.85 -6.15 1.66
N HIS A 114 -9.24 -7.21 2.22
CA HIS A 114 -9.54 -8.60 1.86
C HIS A 114 -10.90 -9.03 2.42
N ALA A 115 -11.69 -9.73 1.61
CA ALA A 115 -13.01 -10.22 2.01
C ALA A 115 -12.94 -11.34 3.08
N SER A 116 -11.87 -12.14 3.10
CA SER A 116 -11.69 -13.26 4.03
C SER A 116 -10.40 -13.14 4.85
N ILE A 117 -10.41 -13.77 6.04
CA ILE A 117 -9.23 -13.88 6.91
C ILE A 117 -8.25 -14.90 6.31
N GLU A 118 -8.75 -16.02 5.74
CA GLU A 118 -7.92 -17.02 5.04
C GLU A 118 -7.03 -16.39 3.96
N SER A 119 -7.59 -15.54 3.10
CA SER A 119 -6.80 -14.87 2.06
C SER A 119 -5.73 -13.94 2.62
N THR A 120 -5.90 -13.46 3.85
CA THR A 120 -4.89 -12.66 4.56
C THR A 120 -3.80 -13.55 5.16
N LYS A 121 -4.15 -14.73 5.71
CA LYS A 121 -3.17 -15.71 6.20
C LYS A 121 -2.25 -16.20 5.10
N GLU A 122 -2.84 -16.62 3.98
CA GLU A 122 -2.08 -17.07 2.80
C GLU A 122 -1.20 -15.94 2.24
N TYR A 123 -1.73 -14.72 2.23
CA TYR A 123 -0.99 -13.54 1.77
C TYR A 123 0.18 -13.14 2.66
N ILE A 124 0.06 -13.29 3.99
CA ILE A 124 1.15 -12.98 4.92
C ILE A 124 2.14 -14.15 4.99
N GLY A 125 1.70 -15.39 4.80
CA GLY A 125 2.56 -16.58 4.77
C GLY A 125 3.04 -17.02 6.17
N THR A 126 2.25 -16.76 7.21
CA THR A 126 2.66 -16.98 8.62
C THR A 126 2.29 -18.33 9.21
N GLU A 127 1.60 -19.23 8.49
CA GLU A 127 1.08 -20.46 9.11
C GLU A 127 2.16 -21.34 9.76
N GLN A 128 3.31 -21.55 9.11
CA GLN A 128 4.39 -22.38 9.68
C GLN A 128 5.18 -21.66 10.78
N ALA A 129 5.46 -20.37 10.63
CA ALA A 129 6.23 -19.60 11.61
C ALA A 129 5.44 -19.42 12.92
N GLU A 130 4.14 -19.14 12.81
CA GLU A 130 3.22 -19.00 13.95
C GLU A 130 3.02 -20.36 14.67
N ALA A 131 2.85 -21.46 13.93
CA ALA A 131 2.76 -22.80 14.52
C ALA A 131 4.03 -23.18 15.31
N LEU A 132 5.22 -22.87 14.76
CA LEU A 132 6.50 -23.09 15.43
C LEU A 132 6.67 -22.23 16.69
N GLU A 133 6.16 -21.00 16.67
CA GLU A 133 6.23 -20.10 17.82
C GLU A 133 5.25 -20.48 18.93
N ILE A 134 4.04 -20.92 18.57
CA ILE A 134 3.07 -21.50 19.51
C ILE A 134 3.64 -22.79 20.11
N ALA A 135 4.20 -23.69 19.31
CA ALA A 135 4.83 -24.91 19.83
C ALA A 135 5.94 -24.59 20.85
N ARG A 136 6.82 -23.61 20.54
CA ARG A 136 7.84 -23.14 21.48
C ARG A 136 7.27 -22.55 22.77
N ASN A 137 6.24 -21.72 22.68
CA ASN A 137 5.64 -21.04 23.84
C ASN A 137 4.83 -21.99 24.74
N TYR A 138 4.26 -23.06 24.18
CA TYR A 138 3.50 -24.06 24.92
C TYR A 138 4.30 -25.35 25.19
N HIS A 139 5.61 -25.36 24.90
CA HIS A 139 6.50 -26.52 25.05
C HIS A 139 5.97 -27.82 24.42
N LEU A 140 5.35 -27.70 23.24
CA LEU A 140 4.91 -28.82 22.42
C LEU A 140 6.03 -29.29 21.47
#